data_AF-A0AAW7SMJ0-F1
#
_entry.id   AF-A0AAW7SMJ0-F1
#
_cell.length_a   1.000
_cell.length_b   1.000
_cell.length_c   1.000
_cell.angle_alpha   90.00
_cell.angle_beta   90.00
_cell.angle_gamma   90.00
#
_symmetry.space_group_name_H-M   'P 1'
#
loop_
_entity.id
_entity.type
_entity.pdbx_description
1 polymer ?
#
loop_
_entity_poly.entity_id
_entity_poly.type
_entity_poly.pdbx_seq_one_letter_code
_entity_poly.pdbx_strand_id
1 'polypeptide(L)'
;MKKAIFVAACLSVLAGCNDADVASRNLSQAADNFQVNRRIVFYNGITGDYMLSIEGLCSLGNNDKARELSVTCKTGPNSYKKHFLGLSDNVTFFVEQVESADVSAYHYKVVFKPSVIVPDITVK
;
A
#
# COMPACT_ATOMS: atom_id res chain seq x y z
N MET A 1 17.25 3.02 -40.23
CA MET A 1 17.02 1.73 -39.54
C MET A 1 17.22 1.81 -38.03
N LYS A 2 18.34 2.35 -37.51
CA LYS A 2 18.55 2.48 -36.04
C LYS A 2 17.50 3.34 -35.30
N LYS A 3 16.97 4.39 -35.94
CA LYS A 3 15.91 5.26 -35.37
C LYS A 3 14.54 4.56 -35.25
N ALA A 4 14.23 3.63 -36.15
CA ALA A 4 12.94 2.91 -36.13
C ALA A 4 12.90 1.85 -35.00
N ILE A 5 14.04 1.25 -34.67
CA ILE A 5 14.18 0.30 -33.56
C ILE A 5 13.98 0.99 -32.21
N PHE A 6 14.44 2.24 -32.05
CA PHE A 6 14.23 3.02 -30.83
C PHE A 6 12.77 3.40 -30.59
N VAL A 7 12.01 3.68 -31.65
CA VAL A 7 10.57 4.00 -31.56
C VAL A 7 9.75 2.75 -31.24
N ALA A 8 10.07 1.61 -31.85
CA ALA A 8 9.43 0.33 -31.55
C ALA A 8 9.69 -0.14 -30.10
N ALA A 9 10.89 0.10 -29.58
CA ALA A 9 11.25 -0.20 -28.18
C ALA A 9 10.56 0.72 -27.15
N CYS A 10 10.19 1.95 -27.53
CA CYS A 10 9.41 2.84 -26.66
C CYS A 10 7.92 2.47 -26.60
N LEU A 11 7.38 1.88 -27.68
CA LEU A 11 5.98 1.45 -27.75
C LEU A 11 5.70 0.16 -26.95
N SER A 12 6.71 -0.69 -26.74
CA SER A 12 6.55 -1.91 -25.91
C SER A 12 6.54 -1.64 -24.40
N VAL A 13 6.88 -0.41 -23.96
CA VAL A 13 6.79 0.00 -22.55
C VAL A 13 5.37 0.45 -22.17
N LEU A 14 4.49 0.60 -23.16
CA LEU A 14 3.06 0.91 -22.99
C LEU A 14 2.18 -0.36 -23.01
N ALA A 15 2.76 -1.55 -22.78
CA ALA A 15 1.99 -2.74 -22.41
C ALA A 15 1.37 -2.50 -21.03
N GLY A 16 0.29 -1.70 -21.08
CA GLY A 16 -0.37 -1.07 -19.97
C GLY A 16 -0.97 -2.09 -19.03
N CYS A 17 -0.98 -1.72 -17.76
CA CYS A 17 -1.71 -2.38 -16.70
C CYS A 17 -3.02 -2.98 -17.21
N ASN A 18 -3.22 -4.26 -16.94
CA ASN A 18 -4.54 -4.84 -17.11
C ASN A 18 -5.49 -4.23 -16.07
N ASP A 19 -6.79 -4.44 -16.26
CA ASP A 19 -7.85 -3.95 -15.37
C ASP A 19 -7.59 -4.29 -13.89
N ALA A 20 -7.03 -5.47 -13.61
CA ALA A 20 -6.70 -5.91 -12.26
C ALA A 20 -5.54 -5.12 -11.64
N ASP A 21 -4.53 -4.75 -12.43
CA ASP A 21 -3.43 -3.91 -11.97
C ASP A 21 -3.92 -2.48 -11.64
N VAL A 22 -4.86 -1.94 -12.44
CA VAL A 22 -5.45 -0.62 -12.19
C VAL A 22 -6.28 -0.65 -10.90
N ALA A 23 -7.14 -1.67 -10.74
CA ALA A 23 -7.91 -1.88 -9.52
C ALA A 23 -7.00 -2.03 -8.29
N SER A 24 -5.94 -2.84 -8.41
CA SER A 24 -4.95 -3.06 -7.34
C SER A 24 -4.26 -1.76 -6.89
N ARG A 25 -3.84 -0.92 -7.84
CA ARG A 25 -3.27 0.40 -7.54
C ARG A 25 -4.27 1.31 -6.83
N ASN A 26 -5.53 1.31 -7.29
CA ASN A 26 -6.58 2.13 -6.69
C ASN A 26 -6.93 1.69 -5.27
N LEU A 27 -7.01 0.37 -5.01
CA LEU A 27 -7.21 -0.19 -3.67
C LEU A 27 -6.04 0.17 -2.74
N SER A 28 -4.82 0.07 -3.24
CA SER A 28 -3.61 0.44 -2.48
C SER A 28 -3.65 1.91 -2.09
N GLN A 29 -3.93 2.80 -3.05
CA GLN A 29 -4.04 4.23 -2.77
C GLN A 29 -5.20 4.57 -1.83
N ALA A 30 -6.34 3.91 -1.95
CA ALA A 30 -7.47 4.11 -1.04
C ALA A 30 -7.09 3.74 0.41
N ALA A 31 -6.39 2.61 0.59
CA ALA A 31 -5.91 2.21 1.91
C ALA A 31 -4.82 3.13 2.47
N ASP A 32 -3.92 3.65 1.63
CA ASP A 32 -2.93 4.66 2.04
C ASP A 32 -3.56 6.00 2.43
N ASN A 33 -4.78 6.24 1.99
CA ASN A 33 -5.62 7.36 2.43
C ASN A 33 -6.53 6.99 3.61
N PHE A 34 -6.33 5.83 4.23
CA PHE A 34 -7.12 5.34 5.36
C PHE A 34 -8.62 5.22 5.05
N GLN A 35 -8.96 4.81 3.82
CA GLN A 35 -10.35 4.64 3.37
C GLN A 35 -10.79 3.17 3.33
N VAL A 36 -9.88 2.24 3.60
CA VAL A 36 -10.11 0.80 3.50
C VAL A 36 -9.77 0.15 4.84
N ASN A 37 -10.70 -0.65 5.35
CA ASN A 37 -10.47 -1.46 6.56
C ASN A 37 -9.67 -2.71 6.20
N ARG A 38 -8.53 -2.91 6.87
CA ARG A 38 -7.65 -4.06 6.67
C ARG A 38 -7.42 -4.79 7.97
N ARG A 39 -7.40 -6.12 7.88
CA ARG A 39 -6.96 -7.01 8.93
C ARG A 39 -5.60 -7.58 8.57
N ILE A 40 -4.61 -7.29 9.39
CA ILE A 40 -3.26 -7.84 9.30
C ILE A 40 -3.12 -8.86 10.41
N VAL A 41 -2.74 -10.09 10.07
CA VAL A 41 -2.55 -11.16 11.05
C VAL A 41 -1.17 -11.74 10.89
N PHE A 42 -0.42 -11.72 11.99
CA PHE A 42 0.88 -12.37 12.11
C PHE A 42 0.69 -13.73 12.73
N TYR A 43 1.32 -14.72 12.12
CA TYR A 43 1.25 -16.08 12.58
C TYR A 43 2.57 -16.81 12.36
N ASN A 44 2.78 -17.83 13.18
CA ASN A 44 3.89 -18.74 13.02
C ASN A 44 3.56 -19.78 11.94
N GLY A 45 4.35 -19.83 10.86
CA GLY A 45 4.15 -20.75 9.75
C GLY A 45 4.45 -22.23 10.08
N ILE A 46 5.13 -22.50 11.20
CA ILE A 46 5.43 -23.86 11.67
C ILE A 46 4.36 -24.36 12.65
N THR A 47 4.05 -23.57 13.69
CA THR A 47 3.10 -24.01 14.73
C THR A 47 1.65 -23.66 14.40
N GLY A 48 1.41 -22.68 13.52
CA GLY A 48 0.08 -22.16 13.23
C GLY A 48 -0.42 -21.14 14.26
N ASP A 49 0.39 -20.77 15.25
CA ASP A 49 -0.03 -19.85 16.32
C ASP A 49 -0.21 -18.43 15.80
N TYR A 50 -1.36 -17.82 16.12
CA TYR A 50 -1.62 -16.40 15.88
C TYR A 50 -0.93 -15.55 16.94
N MET A 51 0.01 -14.72 16.50
CA MET A 51 0.87 -13.95 17.40
C MET A 51 0.36 -12.52 17.61
N LEU A 52 -0.20 -11.91 16.56
CA LEU A 52 -0.70 -10.54 16.58
C LEU A 52 -1.76 -10.36 15.50
N SER A 53 -2.84 -9.66 15.83
CA SER A 53 -3.80 -9.17 14.86
C SER A 53 -3.96 -7.66 15.00
N ILE A 54 -3.91 -6.97 13.86
CA ILE A 54 -4.15 -5.54 13.76
C ILE A 54 -5.31 -5.38 12.78
N GLU A 55 -6.39 -4.73 13.23
CA GLU A 55 -7.54 -4.44 12.38
C GLU A 55 -7.87 -2.96 12.45
N GLY A 56 -8.15 -2.37 11.29
CA GLY A 56 -8.54 -0.97 11.19
C GLY A 56 -8.20 -0.35 9.84
N LEU A 57 -8.35 0.98 9.79
CA LEU A 57 -7.93 1.79 8.64
C LEU A 57 -6.40 1.87 8.65
N CYS A 58 -5.75 0.92 8.01
CA CYS A 58 -4.30 0.75 8.06
C CYS A 58 -3.67 0.78 6.67
N SER A 59 -2.63 1.60 6.54
CA SER A 59 -1.67 1.58 5.43
C SER A 59 -0.51 0.67 5.80
N LEU A 60 0.02 -0.03 4.81
CA LEU A 60 1.16 -0.92 4.96
C LEU A 60 2.34 -0.37 4.18
N GLY A 61 3.53 -0.50 4.75
CA GLY A 61 4.74 -0.02 4.13
C GLY A 61 5.03 1.45 4.39
N ASN A 62 6.16 1.87 3.81
CA ASN A 62 6.64 3.22 3.48
C ASN A 62 8.18 3.14 3.38
N ASN A 63 8.69 2.42 2.38
CA ASN A 63 10.11 2.05 2.21
C ASN A 63 10.65 1.06 3.26
N ASP A 64 9.95 -0.05 3.48
CA ASP A 64 10.46 -1.13 4.33
C ASP A 64 11.56 -1.92 3.60
N LYS A 65 12.53 -2.43 4.37
CA LYS A 65 13.55 -3.35 3.85
C LYS A 65 13.00 -4.78 3.80
N ALA A 66 13.78 -5.67 3.19
CA ALA A 66 13.48 -7.10 3.25
C ALA A 66 13.31 -7.56 4.71
N ARG A 67 12.26 -8.34 4.97
CA ARG A 67 11.88 -8.85 6.30
C ARG A 67 11.47 -7.79 7.33
N GLU A 68 11.15 -6.59 6.89
CA GLU A 68 10.53 -5.56 7.73
C GLU A 68 9.14 -5.25 7.21
N LEU A 69 8.23 -4.92 8.13
CA LEU A 69 6.92 -4.40 7.79
C LEU A 69 6.56 -3.26 8.75
N SER A 70 6.26 -2.10 8.19
CA SER A 70 5.64 -1.00 8.92
C SER A 70 4.14 -0.96 8.65
N VAL A 71 3.36 -0.80 9.71
CA VAL A 71 1.90 -0.65 9.63
C VAL A 71 1.51 0.64 10.31
N THR A 72 0.86 1.54 9.59
CA THR A 72 0.34 2.80 10.13
C THR A 72 -1.17 2.73 10.12
N CYS A 73 -1.81 2.86 11.27
CA CYS A 73 -3.27 2.80 11.41
C CYS A 73 -3.82 4.12 11.92
N LYS A 74 -4.89 4.61 11.28
CA LYS A 74 -5.67 5.74 11.78
C LYS A 74 -6.63 5.25 12.87
N THR A 75 -6.50 5.81 14.07
CA THR A 75 -7.25 5.40 15.27
C THR A 75 -8.24 6.47 15.77
N GLY A 76 -8.23 7.65 15.15
CA GLY A 76 -9.16 8.75 15.41
C GLY A 76 -9.03 9.83 14.34
N PRO A 77 -9.78 10.95 14.42
CA PRO A 77 -9.79 11.99 13.38
C PRO A 77 -8.39 12.48 12.97
N ASN A 78 -7.51 12.68 13.96
CA ASN A 78 -6.13 13.14 13.80
C ASN A 78 -5.14 12.29 14.61
N SER A 79 -5.45 11.02 14.84
CA SER A 79 -4.64 10.13 15.68
C SER A 79 -4.22 8.90 14.91
N TYR A 80 -2.93 8.57 14.98
CA TYR A 80 -2.31 7.49 14.24
C TYR A 80 -1.43 6.65 15.16
N LYS A 81 -1.44 5.33 14.95
CA LYS A 81 -0.48 4.41 15.57
C LYS A 81 0.42 3.85 14.48
N LYS A 82 1.70 3.70 14.77
CA LYS A 82 2.66 3.06 13.87
C LYS A 82 3.29 1.86 14.57
N HIS A 83 3.33 0.74 13.85
CA HIS A 83 3.94 -0.51 14.28
C HIS A 83 5.13 -0.78 13.38
N PHE A 84 6.25 -1.19 13.97
CA PHE A 84 7.43 -1.70 13.27
C PHE A 84 7.57 -3.18 13.60
N LEU A 85 7.54 -4.02 12.59
CA LEU A 85 7.40 -5.46 12.74
C LEU A 85 8.55 -6.12 11.98
N GLY A 86 9.36 -6.90 12.68
CA GLY A 86 10.42 -7.71 12.10
C GLY A 86 9.91 -9.10 11.76
N LEU A 87 10.15 -9.56 10.53
CA LEU A 87 9.77 -10.88 10.06
C LEU A 87 10.93 -11.86 10.26
N SER A 88 10.59 -13.02 10.81
CA SER A 88 11.50 -14.14 11.04
C SER A 88 11.19 -15.26 10.06
N ASP A 89 12.09 -16.24 9.90
CA ASP A 89 11.87 -17.33 8.94
C ASP A 89 10.61 -18.16 9.26
N ASN A 90 10.20 -18.17 10.54
CA ASN A 90 9.01 -18.86 11.01
C ASN A 90 7.79 -17.94 11.16
N VAL A 91 7.95 -16.62 11.07
CA VAL A 91 6.87 -15.65 11.31
C VAL A 91 6.55 -14.93 10.03
N THR A 92 5.31 -15.10 9.58
CA THR A 92 4.79 -14.43 8.39
C THR A 92 3.49 -13.70 8.74
N PHE A 93 2.93 -13.02 7.75
CA PHE A 93 1.69 -12.28 7.90
C PHE A 93 0.81 -12.45 6.67
N PHE A 94 -0.51 -12.34 6.88
CA PHE A 94 -1.45 -12.13 5.79
C PHE A 94 -2.21 -10.83 6.01
N VAL A 95 -2.61 -10.21 4.91
CA VAL A 95 -3.36 -8.95 4.92
C VAL A 95 -4.62 -9.18 4.14
N GLU A 96 -5.74 -9.05 4.83
CA GLU A 96 -7.06 -9.12 4.25
C GLU A 96 -7.67 -7.72 4.22
N GLN A 97 -8.26 -7.37 3.09
CA GLN A 97 -9.21 -6.27 3.04
C GLN A 97 -10.58 -6.85 3.42
N VAL A 98 -11.10 -6.44 4.58
CA VAL A 98 -12.27 -7.07 5.23
C VAL A 98 -13.56 -6.81 4.46
N GLU A 99 -13.68 -5.62 3.86
CA GLU A 99 -14.85 -5.19 3.10
C GLU A 99 -14.47 -4.91 1.65
N SER A 100 -15.38 -5.19 0.71
CA SER A 100 -15.16 -4.78 -0.68
C SER A 100 -15.10 -3.25 -0.77
N ALA A 101 -14.25 -2.74 -1.65
CA ALA A 101 -14.16 -1.32 -1.95
C ALA A 101 -14.44 -1.13 -3.44
N ASP A 102 -15.36 -0.22 -3.76
CA ASP A 102 -15.66 0.12 -5.14
C ASP A 102 -14.53 1.00 -5.70
N VAL A 103 -13.78 0.44 -6.65
CA VAL A 103 -12.68 1.12 -7.34
C VAL A 103 -12.80 0.92 -8.84
N SER A 104 -12.41 1.94 -9.59
CA SER A 104 -12.39 1.86 -11.04
C SER A 104 -11.32 0.88 -11.52
N ALA A 105 -11.69 -0.02 -12.42
CA ALA A 105 -10.75 -0.88 -13.14
C ALA A 105 -10.14 -0.18 -14.38
N TYR A 106 -10.73 0.96 -14.79
CA TYR A 106 -10.35 1.65 -16.04
C TYR A 106 -9.59 2.96 -15.81
N HIS A 107 -9.86 3.62 -14.68
CA HIS A 107 -9.30 4.94 -14.38
C HIS A 107 -8.41 4.85 -13.16
N TYR A 108 -7.14 5.24 -13.32
CA TYR A 108 -6.25 5.41 -12.17
C TYR A 108 -6.70 6.60 -11.31
N LYS A 109 -6.70 6.40 -10.01
CA LYS A 109 -6.96 7.44 -9.03
C LYS A 109 -5.63 8.10 -8.64
N VAL A 110 -5.58 9.42 -8.71
CA VAL A 110 -4.46 10.22 -8.18
C VAL A 110 -5.03 11.12 -7.09
N VAL A 111 -4.49 11.02 -5.88
CA VAL A 111 -4.85 11.92 -4.79
C VAL A 111 -3.75 12.95 -4.60
N PHE A 112 -4.03 14.20 -4.95
CA PHE A 112 -3.15 15.33 -4.65
C PHE A 112 -3.48 15.89 -3.27
N LYS A 113 -2.47 16.05 -2.42
CA LYS A 113 -2.57 16.74 -1.13
C LYS A 113 -1.67 17.98 -1.18
N PRO A 114 -2.16 19.15 -1.63
CA PRO A 114 -1.32 20.33 -1.85
C PRO A 114 -0.52 20.78 -0.63
N SER A 115 -1.07 20.61 0.59
CA SER A 115 -0.42 20.99 1.85
C SER A 115 0.79 20.14 2.25
N VAL A 116 1.01 18.95 1.65
CA VAL A 116 2.27 18.20 1.83
C VAL A 116 3.30 18.50 0.75
N ILE A 117 2.89 19.16 -0.34
CA ILE A 117 3.80 19.58 -1.43
C ILE A 117 4.38 20.96 -1.11
N VAL A 118 3.55 21.86 -0.57
CA VAL A 118 3.98 23.19 -0.10
C VAL A 118 4.26 23.08 1.40
N PRO A 119 5.51 23.16 1.86
CA PRO A 119 5.84 23.04 3.27
C PRO A 119 5.24 24.20 4.06
N ASP A 120 4.62 23.91 5.21
CA ASP A 120 4.26 24.92 6.19
C ASP A 120 5.54 25.52 6.79
N ILE A 121 5.90 26.73 6.37
CA ILE A 121 7.04 27.47 6.92
C ILE A 121 6.60 28.05 8.27
N THR A 122 6.94 27.36 9.37
CA THR A 122 6.82 27.93 10.72
C THR A 122 8.12 28.66 11.05
N VAL A 123 8.10 30.00 11.00
CA VAL A 123 9.21 30.82 11.49
C VAL A 123 9.05 30.94 13.01
N LYS A 124 10.10 30.58 13.76
CA LYS A 124 10.19 30.81 15.21
C LYS A 124 10.59 32.25 15.53
#